data_AF-L2GI45-F1
#
_entry.id   AF-L2GI45-F1
#
_cell.length_a   1.000
_cell.length_b   1.000
_cell.length_c   1.000
_cell.angle_alpha   90.00
_cell.angle_beta   90.00
_cell.angle_gamma   90.00
#
_symmetry.space_group_name_H-M   'P 1'
#
loop_
_entity.id
_entity.type
_entity.pdbx_description
1 polymer ?
#
loop_
_entity_poly.entity_id
_entity_poly.type
_entity_poly.pdbx_seq_one_letter_code
_entity_poly.pdbx_strand_id
1 'polypeptide(L)'
;MSAELPSPEVRATIIERLSELIIAIEAHPAWNPENPHRGLFHVWDFVSRSRYIMTELDHIRDGEPVQYPEQIRQQSGLSTGPAAAAESFADVCGRAVTVNELVSTPRLLTMMGLPQVDYGSDVTSKSQAVVEVVNQARASVKEMPSKEYGERIWRKEGKHGEEEDVVIDSVAPLPGDVLTRVAQIRLA
;
A
#
# COMPACT_ATOMS: atom_id res chain seq x y z
N MET A 1 9.49 15.13 -1.82
CA MET A 1 8.35 14.67 -2.66
C MET A 1 7.09 14.88 -1.84
N SER A 2 6.08 15.57 -2.36
CA SER A 2 4.82 15.75 -1.62
C SER A 2 4.20 14.38 -1.36
N ALA A 3 3.89 14.12 -0.10
CA ALA A 3 3.28 12.89 0.41
C ALA A 3 1.78 12.89 0.09
N GLU A 4 1.44 12.89 -1.20
CA GLU A 4 0.05 13.01 -1.63
C GLU A 4 -0.59 11.62 -1.76
N LEU A 5 -1.73 11.45 -1.11
CA LEU A 5 -2.55 10.26 -1.23
C LEU A 5 -3.31 10.29 -2.56
N PRO A 6 -3.64 9.13 -3.16
CA PRO A 6 -4.59 9.09 -4.28
C PRO A 6 -5.92 9.74 -3.90
N SER A 7 -6.70 10.19 -4.89
CA SER A 7 -8.02 10.78 -4.65
C SER A 7 -8.96 9.82 -3.88
N PRO A 8 -9.98 10.34 -3.17
CA PRO A 8 -10.94 9.51 -2.45
C PRO A 8 -11.60 8.44 -3.32
N GLU A 9 -11.91 8.77 -4.58
CA GLU A 9 -12.51 7.84 -5.54
C GLU A 9 -11.57 6.69 -5.87
N VAL A 10 -10.28 6.99 -6.11
CA VAL A 10 -9.27 5.96 -6.36
C VAL A 10 -9.07 5.08 -5.13
N ARG A 11 -9.04 5.66 -3.92
CA ARG A 11 -8.97 4.89 -2.67
C ARG A 11 -10.18 3.98 -2.51
N ALA A 12 -11.38 4.45 -2.83
CA ALA A 12 -12.59 3.64 -2.79
C ALA A 12 -12.52 2.44 -3.76
N THR A 13 -12.01 2.64 -4.99
CA THR A 13 -11.80 1.53 -5.94
C THR A 13 -10.79 0.50 -5.41
N ILE A 14 -9.70 0.95 -4.77
CA ILE A 14 -8.74 0.03 -4.14
C ILE A 14 -9.42 -0.79 -3.03
N ILE A 15 -10.21 -0.13 -2.18
CA ILE A 15 -10.97 -0.81 -1.09
C ILE A 15 -11.94 -1.83 -1.67
N GLU A 16 -12.64 -1.50 -2.75
CA GLU A 16 -13.55 -2.42 -3.45
C GLU A 16 -12.81 -3.66 -3.96
N ARG A 17 -11.69 -3.49 -4.68
CA ARG A 17 -10.90 -4.62 -5.20
C ARG A 17 -10.32 -5.49 -4.08
N LEU A 18 -9.85 -4.88 -2.99
CA LEU A 18 -9.42 -5.63 -1.81
C LEU A 18 -10.57 -6.43 -1.19
N SER A 19 -11.77 -5.86 -1.16
CA SER A 19 -12.97 -6.55 -0.63
C SER A 19 -13.38 -7.73 -1.50
N GLU A 20 -13.37 -7.56 -2.83
CA GLU A 20 -13.63 -8.67 -3.76
C GLU A 20 -12.63 -9.82 -3.60
N LEU A 21 -11.35 -9.50 -3.41
CA LEU A 21 -10.31 -10.50 -3.18
C LEU A 21 -10.54 -11.26 -1.86
N ILE A 22 -10.93 -10.56 -0.79
CA ILE A 22 -11.28 -11.20 0.49
C ILE A 22 -12.43 -12.18 0.30
N ILE A 23 -13.50 -11.75 -0.37
CA ILE A 23 -14.67 -12.59 -0.65
C ILE A 23 -14.27 -13.84 -1.43
N ALA A 24 -13.39 -13.72 -2.43
CA ALA A 24 -12.93 -14.88 -3.19
C ALA A 24 -12.09 -15.86 -2.36
N ILE A 25 -11.25 -15.35 -1.45
CA ILE A 25 -10.49 -16.20 -0.53
C ILE A 25 -11.43 -16.93 0.43
N GLU A 26 -12.45 -16.24 0.95
CA GLU A 26 -13.44 -16.82 1.87
C GLU A 26 -14.39 -17.81 1.17
N ALA A 27 -14.62 -17.64 -0.14
CA ALA A 27 -15.37 -18.57 -0.98
C ALA A 27 -14.55 -19.78 -1.46
N HIS A 28 -13.23 -19.80 -1.20
CA HIS A 28 -12.36 -20.86 -1.67
C HIS A 28 -12.73 -22.21 -1.02
N PRO A 29 -12.75 -23.35 -1.75
CA PRO A 29 -13.19 -24.65 -1.19
C PRO A 29 -12.37 -25.15 0.01
N ALA A 30 -11.10 -24.77 0.10
CA ALA A 30 -10.22 -25.07 1.23
C ALA A 30 -10.29 -24.05 2.38
N TRP A 31 -11.15 -23.03 2.28
CA TRP A 31 -11.42 -22.09 3.36
C TRP A 31 -12.37 -22.73 4.37
N ASN A 32 -11.98 -22.69 5.64
CA ASN A 32 -12.82 -23.06 6.77
C ASN A 32 -12.66 -21.96 7.82
N PRO A 33 -13.72 -21.24 8.19
CA PRO A 33 -13.63 -20.16 9.18
C PRO A 33 -13.07 -20.59 10.54
N GLU A 34 -13.31 -21.83 10.98
CA GLU A 34 -12.84 -22.32 12.28
C GLU A 34 -11.37 -22.77 12.24
N ASN A 35 -10.92 -23.27 11.09
CA ASN A 35 -9.55 -23.76 10.90
C ASN A 35 -9.12 -23.56 9.44
N PRO A 36 -8.80 -22.32 9.04
CA PRO A 36 -8.53 -22.00 7.66
C PRO A 36 -7.20 -22.61 7.22
N HIS A 37 -7.11 -23.02 5.96
CA HIS A 37 -5.84 -23.45 5.39
C HIS A 37 -4.79 -22.35 5.58
N ARG A 38 -3.64 -22.66 6.19
CA ARG A 38 -2.67 -21.64 6.63
C ARG A 38 -2.18 -20.72 5.50
N GLY A 39 -2.01 -21.25 4.28
CA GLY A 39 -1.65 -20.44 3.11
C GLY A 39 -2.75 -19.46 2.70
N LEU A 40 -4.03 -19.87 2.76
CA LEU A 40 -5.16 -18.99 2.49
C LEU A 40 -5.29 -17.94 3.59
N PHE A 41 -5.19 -18.36 4.86
CA PHE A 41 -5.26 -17.46 6.00
C PHE A 41 -4.20 -16.36 5.94
N HIS A 42 -2.97 -16.71 5.57
CA HIS A 42 -1.90 -15.72 5.45
C HIS A 42 -2.20 -14.66 4.39
N VAL A 43 -2.70 -15.06 3.22
CA VAL A 43 -3.10 -14.11 2.17
C VAL A 43 -4.31 -13.30 2.63
N TRP A 44 -5.32 -13.94 3.21
CA TRP A 44 -6.51 -13.28 3.76
C TRP A 44 -6.15 -12.21 4.80
N ASP A 45 -5.25 -12.50 5.74
CA ASP A 45 -4.82 -11.55 6.77
C ASP A 45 -4.08 -10.35 6.15
N PHE A 46 -3.21 -10.60 5.16
CA PHE A 46 -2.54 -9.54 4.42
C PHE A 46 -3.52 -8.62 3.69
N VAL A 47 -4.50 -9.19 2.99
CA VAL A 47 -5.48 -8.42 2.20
C VAL A 47 -6.45 -7.68 3.14
N SER A 48 -6.90 -8.33 4.21
CA SER A 48 -7.78 -7.73 5.21
C SER A 48 -7.14 -6.54 5.92
N ARG A 49 -5.87 -6.68 6.34
CA ARG A 49 -5.11 -5.58 6.93
C ARG A 49 -4.85 -4.46 5.94
N SER A 50 -4.59 -4.78 4.68
CA SER A 50 -4.45 -3.76 3.62
C SER A 50 -5.73 -2.97 3.42
N ARG A 51 -6.89 -3.64 3.42
CA ARG A 51 -8.20 -2.97 3.34
C ARG A 51 -8.43 -2.05 4.53
N TYR A 52 -8.13 -2.54 5.74
CA TYR A 52 -8.23 -1.75 6.95
C TYR A 52 -7.35 -0.49 6.92
N ILE A 53 -6.08 -0.62 6.51
CA ILE A 53 -5.19 0.54 6.38
C ILE A 53 -5.78 1.57 5.41
N MET A 54 -6.32 1.11 4.26
CA MET A 54 -6.93 2.01 3.27
C MET A 54 -8.13 2.78 3.82
N THR A 55 -8.94 2.18 4.72
CA THR A 55 -10.08 2.87 5.35
C THR A 55 -9.67 3.90 6.39
N GLU A 56 -8.44 3.80 6.92
CA GLU A 56 -7.93 4.68 7.98
C GLU A 56 -6.99 5.77 7.46
N LEU A 57 -6.68 5.81 6.16
CA LEU A 57 -5.68 6.75 5.61
C LEU A 57 -5.99 8.22 5.90
N ASP A 58 -7.27 8.62 5.88
CA ASP A 58 -7.65 9.98 6.23
C ASP A 58 -7.49 10.26 7.73
N HIS A 59 -7.83 9.32 8.61
CA HIS A 59 -7.58 9.45 10.05
C HIS A 59 -6.09 9.54 10.35
N ILE A 60 -5.26 8.70 9.73
CA ILE A 60 -3.80 8.75 9.86
C ILE A 60 -3.28 10.11 9.38
N ARG A 61 -3.76 10.61 8.22
CA ARG A 61 -3.35 11.90 7.65
C ARG A 61 -3.67 13.05 8.60
N ASP A 62 -4.87 13.07 9.15
CA ASP A 62 -5.40 14.17 9.95
C ASP A 62 -5.00 14.07 11.43
N GLY A 63 -4.42 12.93 11.83
CA GLY A 63 -4.02 12.67 13.21
C GLY A 63 -5.19 12.29 14.12
N GLU A 64 -6.29 11.84 13.53
CA GLU A 64 -7.46 11.33 14.25
C GLU A 64 -7.21 9.89 14.76
N PRO A 65 -7.88 9.47 15.83
CA PRO A 65 -7.78 8.11 16.33
C PRO A 65 -8.24 7.07 15.29
N VAL A 66 -7.40 6.06 15.05
CA VAL A 66 -7.73 4.87 14.24
C VAL A 66 -8.34 3.77 15.12
N GLN A 67 -9.16 2.90 14.54
CA GLN A 67 -9.88 1.88 15.32
C GLN A 67 -8.99 0.78 15.95
N TYR A 68 -7.98 0.32 15.20
CA TYR A 68 -7.10 -0.81 15.52
C TYR A 68 -5.63 -0.44 15.24
N PRO A 69 -5.03 0.45 16.04
CA PRO A 69 -3.68 0.98 15.80
C PRO A 69 -2.61 -0.13 15.75
N GLU A 70 -2.80 -1.25 16.46
CA GLU A 70 -1.89 -2.40 16.44
C GLU A 70 -1.81 -3.11 15.09
N GLN A 71 -2.77 -2.87 14.19
CA GLN A 71 -2.78 -3.43 12.84
C GLN A 71 -2.07 -2.55 11.81
N ILE A 72 -1.67 -1.33 12.17
CA ILE A 72 -0.94 -0.42 11.27
C ILE A 72 0.54 -0.47 11.65
N ARG A 73 1.39 -0.94 10.73
CA ARG A 73 2.84 -0.95 10.97
C ARG A 73 3.39 0.47 10.90
N GLN A 74 4.16 0.85 11.92
CA GLN A 74 4.95 2.09 11.94
C GLN A 74 6.38 1.75 11.49
N GLN A 75 6.80 2.14 10.28
CA GLN A 75 8.17 1.84 9.80
C GLN A 75 9.14 2.99 10.10
N SER A 76 8.68 4.24 10.06
CA SER A 76 9.51 5.44 10.30
C SER A 76 9.41 6.05 11.70
N GLY A 77 8.64 5.45 12.60
CA GLY A 77 8.33 6.02 13.92
C GLY A 77 7.31 7.17 13.88
N LEU A 78 6.83 7.55 12.69
CA LEU A 78 5.68 8.44 12.53
C LEU A 78 4.39 7.65 12.77
N SER A 79 3.54 8.12 13.66
CA SER A 79 2.23 7.53 13.94
C SER A 79 1.08 8.23 13.21
N THR A 80 1.25 9.50 12.84
CA THR A 80 0.21 10.34 12.22
C THR A 80 0.82 11.39 11.28
N GLY A 81 -0.05 12.06 10.52
CA GLY A 81 0.28 13.12 9.58
C GLY A 81 0.35 12.64 8.12
N PRO A 82 0.43 13.57 7.16
CA PRO A 82 0.45 13.24 5.72
C PRO A 82 1.56 12.27 5.32
N ALA A 83 2.74 12.37 5.94
CA ALA A 83 3.85 11.44 5.69
C ALA A 83 3.54 10.02 6.17
N ALA A 84 2.96 9.85 7.37
CA ALA A 84 2.57 8.55 7.90
C ALA A 84 1.46 7.91 7.04
N ALA A 85 0.52 8.71 6.53
CA ALA A 85 -0.52 8.23 5.63
C ALA A 85 0.05 7.77 4.28
N ALA A 86 0.99 8.54 3.70
CA ALA A 86 1.66 8.14 2.46
C ALA A 86 2.51 6.87 2.62
N GLU A 87 3.20 6.71 3.76
CA GLU A 87 3.93 5.48 4.11
C GLU A 87 2.96 4.29 4.24
N SER A 88 1.84 4.48 4.93
CA SER A 88 0.80 3.46 5.06
C SER A 88 0.21 3.05 3.70
N PHE A 89 -0.01 4.00 2.80
CA PHE A 89 -0.42 3.73 1.43
C PHE A 89 0.65 2.98 0.63
N ALA A 90 1.92 3.33 0.79
CA ALA A 90 3.03 2.62 0.17
C ALA A 90 3.16 1.17 0.68
N ASP A 91 2.90 0.93 1.97
CA ASP A 91 2.82 -0.41 2.55
C ASP A 91 1.72 -1.24 1.87
N VAL A 92 0.51 -0.68 1.73
CA VAL A 92 -0.60 -1.33 1.00
C VAL A 92 -0.20 -1.70 -0.44
N CYS A 93 0.47 -0.78 -1.15
CA CYS A 93 0.95 -1.07 -2.51
C CYS A 93 1.97 -2.23 -2.53
N GLY A 94 2.89 -2.27 -1.57
CA GLY A 94 3.85 -3.37 -1.43
C GLY A 94 3.18 -4.71 -1.11
N ARG A 95 2.18 -4.69 -0.23
CA ARG A 95 1.38 -5.88 0.13
C ARG A 95 0.60 -6.42 -1.05
N ALA A 96 -0.03 -5.55 -1.84
CA ALA A 96 -0.76 -5.97 -3.04
C ALA A 96 0.11 -6.75 -4.03
N VAL A 97 1.32 -6.23 -4.34
CA VAL A 97 2.29 -6.92 -5.21
C VAL A 97 2.74 -8.24 -4.60
N THR A 98 3.02 -8.25 -3.29
CA THR A 98 3.44 -9.46 -2.58
C THR A 98 2.35 -10.52 -2.61
N VAL A 99 1.09 -10.16 -2.33
CA VAL A 99 -0.06 -11.06 -2.39
C VAL A 99 -0.20 -11.67 -3.78
N ASN A 100 -0.17 -10.85 -4.83
CA ASN A 100 -0.27 -11.34 -6.20
C ASN A 100 0.84 -12.34 -6.54
N GLU A 101 2.07 -12.07 -6.10
CA GLU A 101 3.20 -12.96 -6.30
C GLU A 101 3.04 -14.28 -5.51
N LEU A 102 2.53 -14.23 -4.28
CA LEU A 102 2.28 -15.43 -3.47
C LEU A 102 1.22 -16.34 -4.08
N VAL A 103 0.15 -15.77 -4.64
CA VAL A 103 -0.91 -16.58 -5.26
C VAL A 103 -0.53 -17.05 -6.67
N SER A 104 0.31 -16.30 -7.38
CA SER A 104 0.80 -16.67 -8.73
C SER A 104 1.97 -17.64 -8.70
N THR A 105 2.77 -17.63 -7.63
CA THR A 105 3.98 -18.45 -7.48
C THR A 105 3.92 -19.29 -6.21
N PRO A 106 3.25 -20.46 -6.24
CA PRO A 106 3.07 -21.31 -5.06
C PRO A 106 4.39 -21.66 -4.35
N ARG A 107 5.49 -21.83 -5.10
CA ARG A 107 6.82 -22.14 -4.55
C ARG A 107 7.32 -21.17 -3.48
N LEU A 108 6.91 -19.89 -3.53
CA LEU A 108 7.28 -18.90 -2.52
C LEU A 108 6.69 -19.21 -1.15
N LEU A 109 5.45 -19.71 -1.09
CA LEU A 109 4.84 -20.16 0.16
C LEU A 109 5.65 -21.29 0.80
N THR A 110 6.13 -22.25 0.01
CA THR A 110 7.00 -23.32 0.52
C THR A 110 8.29 -22.76 1.09
N MET A 111 8.91 -21.79 0.43
CA MET A 111 10.12 -21.12 0.94
C MET A 111 9.88 -20.39 2.27
N MET A 112 8.65 -19.91 2.50
CA MET A 112 8.21 -19.31 3.77
C MET A 112 7.73 -20.34 4.81
N GLY A 113 7.83 -21.65 4.52
CA GLY A 113 7.37 -22.70 5.43
C GLY A 113 5.84 -22.80 5.54
N LEU A 114 5.11 -22.28 4.55
CA LEU A 114 3.66 -22.36 4.48
C LEU A 114 3.23 -23.53 3.58
N PRO A 115 2.12 -24.22 3.94
CA PRO A 115 1.57 -25.27 3.10
C PRO A 115 1.10 -24.70 1.76
N GLN A 116 1.30 -25.48 0.71
CA GLN A 116 0.82 -25.13 -0.63
C GLN A 116 -0.70 -25.21 -0.69
N VAL A 117 -1.31 -24.27 -1.40
CA VAL A 117 -2.71 -24.32 -1.81
C VAL A 117 -2.77 -23.89 -3.26
N ASP A 118 -3.60 -24.57 -4.04
CA ASP A 118 -4.02 -24.02 -5.33
C ASP A 118 -5.06 -22.94 -5.03
N TYR A 119 -4.75 -21.68 -5.31
CA TYR A 119 -5.65 -20.55 -5.09
C TYR A 119 -6.77 -20.46 -6.13
N GLY A 120 -6.64 -21.17 -7.26
CA GLY A 120 -7.57 -21.10 -8.37
C GLY A 120 -7.53 -19.77 -9.14
N SER A 121 -8.24 -19.74 -10.27
CA SER A 121 -8.25 -18.59 -11.18
C SER A 121 -8.96 -17.37 -10.60
N ASP A 122 -9.97 -17.57 -9.74
CA ASP A 122 -10.76 -16.46 -9.19
C ASP A 122 -9.91 -15.59 -8.24
N VAL A 123 -9.26 -16.20 -7.25
CA VAL A 123 -8.34 -15.49 -6.34
C VAL A 123 -7.18 -14.87 -7.12
N THR A 124 -6.60 -15.60 -8.07
CA THR A 124 -5.49 -15.10 -8.89
C THR A 124 -5.90 -13.85 -9.69
N SER A 125 -7.02 -13.90 -10.41
CA SER A 125 -7.50 -12.76 -11.21
C SER A 125 -7.83 -11.53 -10.36
N LYS A 126 -8.44 -11.72 -9.19
CA LYS A 126 -8.75 -10.60 -8.28
C LYS A 126 -7.49 -10.02 -7.64
N SER A 127 -6.47 -10.82 -7.36
CA SER A 127 -5.18 -10.32 -6.89
C SER A 127 -4.47 -9.46 -7.94
N GLN A 128 -4.57 -9.84 -9.21
CA GLN A 128 -4.06 -9.04 -10.34
C GLN A 128 -4.81 -7.71 -10.45
N ALA A 129 -6.14 -7.73 -10.36
CA ALA A 129 -6.96 -6.52 -10.39
C ALA A 129 -6.61 -5.53 -9.26
N VAL A 130 -6.27 -6.03 -8.06
CA VAL A 130 -5.75 -5.18 -6.97
C VAL A 130 -4.42 -4.54 -7.36
N VAL A 131 -3.49 -5.30 -7.94
CA VAL A 131 -2.18 -4.79 -8.40
C VAL A 131 -2.34 -3.73 -9.49
N GLU A 132 -3.26 -3.93 -10.44
CA GLU A 132 -3.55 -2.97 -11.51
C GLU A 132 -4.01 -1.63 -10.93
N VAL A 133 -5.00 -1.62 -10.05
CA VAL A 133 -5.53 -0.37 -9.49
C VAL A 133 -4.50 0.36 -8.60
N VAL A 134 -3.70 -0.36 -7.79
CA VAL A 134 -2.67 0.31 -6.98
C VAL A 134 -1.53 0.86 -7.84
N ASN A 135 -1.18 0.20 -8.95
CA ASN A 135 -0.17 0.72 -9.87
C ASN A 135 -0.67 1.96 -10.62
N GLN A 136 -1.94 1.96 -11.04
CA GLN A 136 -2.58 3.15 -11.62
C GLN A 136 -2.61 4.31 -10.62
N ALA A 137 -2.98 4.04 -9.36
CA ALA A 137 -3.00 5.04 -8.29
C ALA A 137 -1.61 5.63 -8.01
N ARG A 138 -0.55 4.82 -8.08
CA ARG A 138 0.84 5.30 -7.92
C ARG A 138 1.31 6.13 -9.10
N ALA A 139 0.85 5.81 -10.31
CA ALA A 139 1.16 6.60 -11.49
C ALA A 139 0.48 7.97 -11.44
N SER A 140 -0.80 8.03 -11.05
CA SER A 140 -1.55 9.30 -10.95
C SER A 140 -0.97 10.26 -9.89
N VAL A 141 -0.46 9.73 -8.77
CA VAL A 141 0.26 10.54 -7.75
C VAL A 141 1.60 11.07 -8.28
N LYS A 142 2.25 10.37 -9.21
CA LYS A 142 3.51 10.83 -9.84
C LYS A 142 3.29 11.85 -10.96
N GLU A 143 2.13 11.84 -11.61
CA GLU A 143 1.85 12.63 -12.81
C GLU A 143 1.15 13.97 -12.55
N MET A 144 0.85 14.35 -11.30
CA MET A 144 0.30 15.70 -11.03
C MET A 144 1.30 16.77 -11.49
N PRO A 145 1.00 17.55 -12.56
CA PRO A 145 1.94 18.49 -13.14
C PRO A 145 2.08 19.70 -12.22
N SER A 146 3.31 20.17 -12.02
CA SER A 146 3.65 21.35 -11.18
C SER A 146 2.96 22.66 -11.58
N LYS A 147 2.10 22.67 -12.61
CA LYS A 147 1.44 23.86 -13.14
C LYS A 147 0.29 24.35 -12.24
N GLU A 148 -0.34 23.46 -11.46
CA GLU A 148 -1.44 23.87 -10.57
C GLU A 148 -0.96 24.41 -9.20
N TYR A 149 0.27 24.07 -8.81
CA TYR A 149 0.90 24.58 -7.58
C TYR A 149 1.33 26.06 -7.71
N GLY A 150 1.66 26.52 -8.93
CA GLY A 150 2.10 27.88 -9.18
C GLY A 150 0.96 28.91 -9.26
N GLU A 151 -0.21 28.55 -9.80
CA GLU A 151 -1.26 29.55 -10.09
C GLU A 151 -2.09 29.98 -8.87
N ARG A 152 -2.08 29.21 -7.78
CA ARG A 152 -2.75 29.61 -6.52
C ARG A 152 -1.91 30.55 -5.66
N ILE A 153 -0.58 30.58 -5.81
CA ILE A 153 0.32 31.37 -4.96
C ILE A 153 0.56 32.79 -5.51
N TRP A 154 0.33 33.05 -6.80
CA TRP A 154 0.57 34.39 -7.39
C TRP A 154 -0.61 35.38 -7.35
N ARG A 155 -1.70 35.07 -6.64
CA ARG A 155 -2.84 36.01 -6.50
C ARG A 155 -2.97 36.69 -5.14
N LYS A 156 -1.90 36.71 -4.33
CA LYS A 156 -1.80 37.61 -3.17
C LYS A 156 -0.39 38.19 -3.04
N GLU A 157 -0.31 39.50 -3.26
CA GLU A 157 0.60 40.48 -2.63
C GLU A 157 2.11 40.20 -2.75
N GLY A 158 2.92 40.94 -3.52
CA GLY A 158 3.19 42.35 -3.33
C GLY A 158 4.46 42.58 -2.47
N LYS A 159 5.56 42.97 -3.14
CA LYS A 159 6.80 43.66 -2.65
C LYS A 159 7.97 42.84 -2.08
N HIS A 160 9.17 43.22 -2.58
CA HIS A 160 10.55 43.10 -2.04
C HIS A 160 10.97 41.72 -1.51
N GLY A 161 11.98 41.02 -2.04
CA GLY A 161 13.35 41.44 -2.32
C GLY A 161 14.27 40.42 -1.64
N GLU A 162 15.40 40.09 -2.29
CA GLU A 162 16.52 39.22 -1.84
C GLU A 162 16.40 37.71 -2.14
N GLU A 163 17.20 37.29 -3.14
CA GLU A 163 17.58 35.91 -3.48
C GLU A 163 18.64 35.41 -2.49
N GLU A 164 18.42 34.24 -1.89
CA GLU A 164 19.51 33.39 -1.40
C GLU A 164 19.45 32.04 -2.12
N ASP A 165 20.55 31.72 -2.81
CA ASP A 165 20.82 30.45 -3.48
C ASP A 165 20.98 29.32 -2.44
N VAL A 166 20.16 28.26 -2.56
CA VAL A 166 20.44 26.97 -1.90
C VAL A 166 20.82 25.96 -2.97
N VAL A 167 22.12 25.68 -3.04
CA VAL A 167 22.71 24.57 -3.79
C VAL A 167 22.29 23.26 -3.11
N ILE A 168 21.45 22.46 -3.79
CA ILE A 168 21.15 21.10 -3.34
C ILE A 168 22.18 20.16 -3.98
N ASP A 169 23.11 19.71 -3.14
CA ASP A 169 24.12 18.74 -3.50
C ASP A 169 23.51 17.35 -3.76
N SER A 170 24.11 16.63 -4.69
CA SER A 170 23.66 15.37 -5.27
C SER A 170 23.47 14.25 -4.23
N VAL A 171 22.29 13.62 -4.17
CA VAL A 171 22.07 12.40 -3.38
C VAL A 171 22.04 11.16 -4.27
N ALA A 172 22.95 10.25 -3.94
CA ALA A 172 23.27 8.95 -4.52
C ALA A 172 22.06 7.99 -4.73
N PRO A 173 22.21 6.98 -5.63
CA PRO A 173 21.14 6.04 -5.95
C PRO A 173 20.81 5.08 -4.80
N LEU A 174 19.51 4.83 -4.60
CA LEU A 174 18.97 3.85 -3.64
C LEU A 174 19.35 2.41 -4.04
N PRO A 175 19.71 1.53 -3.08
CA PRO A 175 20.05 0.15 -3.38
C PRO A 175 18.78 -0.69 -3.59
N GLY A 176 18.76 -1.43 -4.70
CA GLY A 176 17.83 -2.53 -4.91
C GLY A 176 18.19 -3.75 -4.06
N ASP A 177 17.19 -4.52 -3.63
CA ASP A 177 17.01 -5.91 -4.07
C ASP A 177 15.69 -6.46 -3.51
N VAL A 178 14.95 -7.23 -4.32
CA VAL A 178 13.68 -7.88 -3.92
C VAL A 178 13.91 -8.90 -2.80
N LEU A 179 15.12 -9.47 -2.73
CA LEU A 179 15.53 -10.43 -1.71
C LEU A 179 15.62 -9.83 -0.30
N THR A 180 15.91 -8.53 -0.18
CA THR A 180 15.96 -7.85 1.12
C THR A 180 14.57 -7.72 1.76
N ARG A 181 13.51 -7.64 0.95
CA ARG A 181 12.12 -7.59 1.44
C ARG A 181 11.64 -8.95 1.96
N VAL A 182 12.10 -10.05 1.38
CA VAL A 182 11.78 -11.41 1.83
C VAL A 182 12.45 -11.74 3.17
N ALA A 183 13.64 -11.19 3.44
CA ALA A 183 14.34 -11.41 4.70
C ALA A 183 13.62 -10.80 5.92
N GLN A 184 12.86 -9.71 5.75
CA GLN A 184 12.10 -9.08 6.84
C GLN A 184 10.84 -9.87 7.27
N ILE A 185 10.45 -10.90 6.53
CA ILE A 185 9.32 -11.80 6.86
C ILE A 185 9.71 -12.78 7.98
N ARG A 186 11.00 -13.00 8.24
CA ARG A 186 11.48 -13.99 9.24
C ARG A 186 11.46 -13.52 10.70
N LEU A 187 11.10 -12.27 10.97
CA LEU A 187 11.22 -11.66 12.31
C LEU A 187 9.90 -11.07 12.85
N ALA A 188 8.75 -11.44 12.27
CA ALA A 188 7.42 -11.13 12.81
C ALA A 188 6.72 -12.40 13.32
#